data_AF-A0A3M2FTI0-F1
#
_entry.id   AF-A0A3M2FTI0-F1
#
_cell.length_a   1.000
_cell.length_b   1.000
_cell.length_c   1.000
_cell.angle_alpha   90.00
_cell.angle_beta   90.00
_cell.angle_gamma   90.00
#
_symmetry.space_group_name_H-M   'P 1'
#
loop_
_entity.id
_entity.type
_entity.pdbx_description
1 polymer ?
#
loop_
_entity_poly.entity_id
_entity_poly.type
_entity_poly.pdbx_seq_one_letter_code
_entity_poly.pdbx_strand_id
1 'polypeptide(L)'
;MARREYAGGAVETTLGADITSSSTTLTVADGSTFPTGAVGPFVIDIDAGTASYEKLLVTSRTGNTLTLASSADRGFDGTTATAHTANAKVRHVLAAVDLDEVNAHAFDTSRDDHTQYLTQARHDATTHTSAMLGTDSVTSAQIAAAAVGTTEIADNAVTTSKIAAAAVGSSQIA
;
A
#
# COMPACT_ATOMS: atom_id res chain seq x y z
N MET A 1 2.69 -6.17 3.61
CA MET A 1 3.75 -6.29 4.64
C MET A 1 3.31 -5.48 5.84
N ALA A 2 3.63 -5.92 7.06
CA ALA A 2 3.32 -5.10 8.25
C ALA A 2 4.18 -3.83 8.23
N ARG A 3 3.60 -2.69 8.61
CA ARG A 3 4.30 -1.39 8.67
C ARG A 3 5.47 -1.47 9.65
N ARG A 4 6.56 -0.74 9.40
CA ARG A 4 7.61 -0.56 10.42
C ARG A 4 7.05 0.07 11.69
N GLU A 5 7.55 -0.38 12.84
CA GLU A 5 7.17 0.15 14.15
C GLU A 5 8.12 1.28 14.55
N TYR A 6 7.56 2.32 15.16
CA TYR A 6 8.33 3.48 15.61
C TYR A 6 7.97 3.95 16.99
N ALA A 7 8.98 4.42 17.71
CA ALA A 7 8.83 5.07 19.01
C ALA A 7 9.57 6.41 18.99
N GLY A 8 8.85 7.52 18.78
CA GLY A 8 9.44 8.86 18.71
C GLY A 8 10.08 9.35 20.01
N GLY A 9 9.80 8.69 21.14
CA GLY A 9 10.44 8.93 22.44
C GLY A 9 11.49 7.89 22.83
N ALA A 10 11.95 7.05 21.90
CA ALA A 10 13.03 6.09 22.18
C ALA A 10 14.31 6.83 22.58
N VAL A 11 14.91 6.42 23.69
CA VAL A 11 16.11 7.04 24.27
C VAL A 11 17.34 6.26 23.85
N GLU A 12 18.42 6.95 23.44
CA GLU A 12 19.71 6.28 23.14
C GLU A 12 20.15 5.38 24.30
N THR A 13 20.63 4.20 23.96
CA THR A 13 21.16 3.20 24.90
C THR A 13 22.51 2.70 24.42
N THR A 14 23.05 1.67 25.06
CA THR A 14 24.32 1.05 24.63
C THR A 14 24.22 -0.46 24.53
N LEU A 15 25.10 -1.08 23.75
CA LEU A 15 25.26 -2.54 23.74
C LEU A 15 25.73 -3.05 25.11
N GLY A 16 25.11 -4.11 25.59
CA GLY A 16 25.47 -4.80 26.83
C GLY A 16 26.65 -5.77 26.68
N ALA A 17 26.98 -6.17 25.45
CA ALA A 17 28.08 -7.08 25.14
C ALA A 17 28.58 -6.85 23.70
N ASP A 18 29.77 -7.37 23.39
CA ASP A 18 30.30 -7.40 22.04
C ASP A 18 29.39 -8.24 21.11
N ILE A 19 29.30 -7.84 19.84
CA ILE A 19 28.61 -8.60 18.80
C ILE A 19 29.54 -8.78 17.60
N THR A 20 29.36 -9.87 16.86
CA THR A 20 30.05 -10.10 15.58
C THR A 20 29.20 -9.56 14.43
N SER A 21 29.72 -9.54 13.21
CA SER A 21 28.96 -9.17 11.99
C SER A 21 27.83 -10.14 11.63
N SER A 22 27.71 -11.28 12.33
CA SER A 22 26.67 -12.29 12.08
C SER A 22 25.72 -12.47 13.27
N SER A 23 25.90 -11.72 14.37
CA SER A 23 25.00 -11.81 15.52
C SER A 23 23.56 -11.47 15.13
N THR A 24 22.62 -12.36 15.46
CA THR A 24 21.17 -12.17 15.26
C THR A 24 20.44 -11.76 16.53
N THR A 25 21.15 -11.70 17.65
CA THR A 25 20.63 -11.28 18.95
C THR A 25 21.63 -10.32 19.58
N LEU A 26 21.11 -9.25 20.15
CA LEU A 26 21.88 -8.20 20.80
C LEU A 26 21.22 -7.88 22.14
N THR A 27 22.02 -7.65 23.17
CA THR A 27 21.54 -7.13 24.45
C THR A 27 21.89 -5.64 24.52
N VAL A 28 20.96 -4.82 25.00
CA VAL A 28 21.20 -3.40 25.29
C VAL A 28 21.12 -3.13 26.79
N ALA A 29 21.71 -2.03 27.26
CA ALA A 29 21.67 -1.67 28.67
C ALA A 29 20.24 -1.38 29.15
N ASP A 30 19.48 -0.61 28.36
CA ASP A 30 18.06 -0.33 28.55
C ASP A 30 17.37 -0.17 27.20
N GLY A 31 16.53 -1.14 26.83
CA GLY A 31 15.73 -1.10 25.61
C GLY A 31 14.27 -0.73 25.87
N SER A 32 13.89 -0.38 27.11
CA SER A 32 12.49 -0.25 27.53
C SER A 32 11.67 0.73 26.69
N THR A 33 12.31 1.78 26.17
CA THR A 33 11.70 2.84 25.35
C THR A 33 11.71 2.54 23.85
N PHE A 34 12.39 1.48 23.40
CA PHE A 34 12.40 1.07 22.00
C PHE A 34 11.09 0.36 21.63
N PRO A 35 10.73 0.33 20.34
CA PRO A 35 9.65 -0.51 19.84
C PRO A 35 9.75 -1.97 20.30
N THR A 36 8.62 -2.67 20.29
CA THR A 36 8.56 -4.08 20.71
C THR A 36 8.64 -5.05 19.54
N GLY A 37 8.31 -4.59 18.33
CA GLY A 37 8.14 -5.45 17.16
C GLY A 37 6.71 -6.02 17.02
N ALA A 38 5.79 -5.64 17.90
CA ALA A 38 4.42 -6.13 17.90
C ALA A 38 3.60 -5.63 16.70
N VAL A 39 3.92 -4.44 16.17
CA VAL A 39 3.28 -3.92 14.96
C VAL A 39 4.03 -4.41 13.71
N GLY A 40 5.35 -4.43 13.79
CA GLY A 40 6.24 -4.83 12.71
C GLY A 40 7.70 -4.56 13.08
N PRO A 41 8.66 -4.93 12.22
CA PRO A 41 10.07 -4.71 12.51
C PRO A 41 10.39 -3.22 12.63
N PHE A 42 11.48 -2.89 13.31
CA PHE A 42 11.94 -1.52 13.51
C PHE A 42 13.45 -1.44 13.28
N VAL A 43 13.93 -0.25 12.90
CA VAL A 43 15.34 -0.06 12.60
C VAL A 43 16.05 0.54 13.80
N ILE A 44 17.24 0.02 14.08
CA ILE A 44 18.20 0.65 14.98
C ILE A 44 19.46 1.03 14.21
N ASP A 45 20.24 1.95 14.75
CA ASP A 45 21.62 2.14 14.37
C ASP A 45 22.58 1.91 15.52
N ILE A 46 23.82 1.55 15.18
CA ILE A 46 24.92 1.33 16.12
C ILE A 46 26.13 2.15 15.66
N ASP A 47 26.79 2.80 16.63
CA ASP A 47 28.01 3.59 16.41
C ASP A 47 27.88 4.67 15.32
N ALA A 48 26.76 5.40 15.36
CA ALA A 48 26.49 6.53 14.48
C ALA A 48 27.60 7.57 14.43
N GLY A 49 27.98 7.96 13.21
CA GLY A 49 29.05 8.94 12.96
C GLY A 49 30.46 8.35 13.01
N THR A 50 30.62 7.03 13.14
CA THR A 50 31.91 6.35 13.13
C THR A 50 32.12 5.55 11.84
N ALA A 51 33.33 5.02 11.63
CA ALA A 51 33.62 4.11 10.52
C ALA A 51 32.91 2.75 10.65
N SER A 52 32.49 2.37 11.87
CA SER A 52 31.73 1.14 12.13
C SER A 52 30.22 1.37 12.07
N TYR A 53 29.74 2.49 11.52
CA TYR A 53 28.31 2.78 11.48
C TYR A 53 27.50 1.68 10.79
N GLU A 54 26.50 1.16 11.48
CA GLU A 54 25.64 0.11 10.97
C GLU A 54 24.17 0.36 11.34
N LYS A 55 23.25 0.07 10.42
CA LYS A 55 21.82 -0.04 10.71
C LYS A 55 21.41 -1.51 10.70
N LEU A 56 20.50 -1.88 11.58
CA LEU A 56 20.00 -3.24 11.72
C LEU A 56 18.47 -3.23 11.70
N LEU A 57 17.87 -4.25 11.07
CA LEU A 57 16.42 -4.46 11.09
C LEU A 57 16.04 -5.43 12.22
N VAL A 58 15.52 -4.90 13.31
CA VAL A 58 15.11 -5.68 14.49
C VAL A 58 13.67 -6.14 14.31
N THR A 59 13.42 -7.43 14.48
CA THR A 59 12.08 -8.02 14.34
C THR A 59 11.31 -8.05 15.65
N SER A 60 12.00 -8.13 16.78
CA SER A 60 11.36 -8.13 18.10
C SER A 60 12.29 -7.68 19.21
N ARG A 61 11.68 -7.20 20.29
CA ARG A 61 12.34 -6.94 21.57
C ARG A 61 11.64 -7.67 22.71
N THR A 62 12.42 -8.41 23.49
CA THR A 62 11.98 -8.99 24.77
C THR A 62 12.85 -8.45 25.89
N GLY A 63 12.28 -7.59 26.74
CA GLY A 63 13.07 -6.85 27.73
C GLY A 63 14.13 -5.99 27.05
N ASN A 64 15.40 -6.26 27.36
CA ASN A 64 16.57 -5.59 26.78
C ASN A 64 17.24 -6.40 25.65
N THR A 65 16.61 -7.49 25.21
CA THR A 65 17.14 -8.32 24.11
C THR A 65 16.45 -7.94 22.81
N LEU A 66 17.23 -7.51 21.82
CA LEU A 66 16.81 -7.23 20.46
C LEU A 66 17.13 -8.44 19.58
N THR A 67 16.15 -8.87 18.78
CA THR A 67 16.27 -10.06 17.91
C THR A 67 16.06 -9.66 16.45
N LEU A 68 16.93 -10.16 15.59
CA LEU A 68 16.85 -10.08 14.13
C LEU A 68 16.29 -11.41 13.61
N ALA A 69 15.63 -11.44 12.45
CA ALA A 69 15.19 -12.70 11.87
C ALA A 69 16.37 -13.50 11.31
N SER A 70 17.38 -12.82 10.77
CA SER A 70 18.59 -13.46 10.26
C SER A 70 19.80 -12.51 10.30
N SER A 71 20.99 -13.05 10.02
CA SER A 71 22.18 -12.21 9.85
C SER A 71 22.11 -11.30 8.62
N ALA A 72 21.17 -11.52 7.69
CA ALA A 72 20.94 -10.62 6.55
C ALA A 72 20.23 -9.32 6.95
N ASP A 73 19.66 -9.26 8.16
CA ASP A 73 19.07 -8.03 8.71
C ASP A 73 20.14 -7.10 9.34
N ARG A 74 21.41 -7.52 9.30
CA ARG A 74 22.59 -6.70 9.57
C ARG A 74 22.98 -5.89 8.33
N GLY A 75 23.67 -4.77 8.50
CA GLY A 75 24.02 -3.91 7.37
C GLY A 75 22.80 -3.39 6.60
N PHE A 76 21.68 -3.20 7.30
CA PHE A 76 20.44 -2.72 6.70
C PHE A 76 20.61 -1.31 6.10
N ASP A 77 19.70 -0.93 5.21
CA ASP A 77 19.61 0.43 4.65
C ASP A 77 20.92 0.92 4.00
N GLY A 78 21.61 0.02 3.31
CA GLY A 78 22.86 0.30 2.58
C GLY A 78 24.10 0.41 3.45
N THR A 79 24.01 0.13 4.75
CA THR A 79 25.18 0.02 5.64
C THR A 79 25.88 -1.34 5.48
N THR A 80 26.97 -1.59 6.19
CA THR A 80 27.73 -2.86 6.10
C THR A 80 27.80 -3.53 7.47
N ALA A 81 27.44 -4.81 7.52
CA ALA A 81 27.50 -5.60 8.75
C ALA A 81 28.94 -5.68 9.30
N THR A 82 29.15 -5.26 10.55
CA THR A 82 30.45 -5.26 11.22
C THR A 82 30.38 -5.77 12.66
N ALA A 83 31.54 -6.01 13.29
CA ALA A 83 31.60 -6.28 14.72
C ALA A 83 31.52 -4.96 15.49
N HIS A 84 30.81 -4.97 16.62
CA HIS A 84 30.72 -3.83 17.54
C HIS A 84 31.09 -4.28 18.95
N THR A 85 31.67 -3.36 19.71
CA THR A 85 32.07 -3.60 21.10
C THR A 85 30.94 -3.24 22.07
N ALA A 86 30.95 -3.84 23.25
CA ALA A 86 30.12 -3.41 24.36
C ALA A 86 30.26 -1.90 24.59
N ASN A 87 29.17 -1.27 25.02
CA ASN A 87 29.01 0.17 25.18
C ASN A 87 28.91 0.98 23.86
N ALA A 88 28.96 0.35 22.69
CA ALA A 88 28.59 1.00 21.44
C ALA A 88 27.18 1.61 21.55
N LYS A 89 27.01 2.83 21.03
CA LYS A 89 25.75 3.58 21.12
C LYS A 89 24.71 2.94 20.22
N VAL A 90 23.49 2.77 20.71
CA VAL A 90 22.37 2.19 19.97
C VAL A 90 21.19 3.15 20.00
N ARG A 91 20.59 3.46 18.85
CA ARG A 91 19.40 4.33 18.75
C ARG A 91 18.36 3.72 17.84
N HIS A 92 17.09 3.98 18.12
CA HIS A 92 16.02 3.71 17.16
C HIS A 92 15.94 4.87 16.15
N VAL A 93 15.90 4.54 14.86
CA VAL A 93 15.98 5.52 13.78
C VAL A 93 15.03 5.20 12.62
N LEU A 94 14.83 6.18 11.76
CA LEU A 94 14.26 6.01 10.42
C LEU A 94 15.33 5.44 9.47
N ALA A 95 14.89 4.66 8.47
CA ALA A 95 15.72 4.21 7.37
C ALA A 95 15.28 4.87 6.05
N ALA A 96 16.19 4.98 5.07
CA ALA A 96 15.90 5.58 3.77
C ALA A 96 14.72 4.85 3.09
N VAL A 97 14.69 3.51 3.20
CA VAL A 97 13.59 2.71 2.66
C VAL A 97 12.20 3.06 3.24
N ASP A 98 12.11 3.67 4.43
CA ASP A 98 10.81 4.16 4.96
C ASP A 98 10.29 5.33 4.13
N LEU A 99 11.19 6.27 3.87
CA LEU A 99 10.91 7.50 3.16
C LEU A 99 10.71 7.19 1.68
N ASP A 100 11.47 6.25 1.12
CA ASP A 100 11.33 5.82 -0.26
C ASP A 100 9.98 5.14 -0.52
N GLU A 101 9.48 4.30 0.41
CA GLU A 101 8.14 3.71 0.31
C GLU A 101 7.02 4.76 0.33
N VAL A 102 7.18 5.81 1.15
CA VAL A 102 6.24 6.94 1.20
C VAL A 102 6.35 7.81 -0.05
N ASN A 103 7.56 8.07 -0.53
CA ASN A 103 7.79 8.81 -1.77
C ASN A 103 7.22 8.06 -2.97
N ALA A 104 7.37 6.73 -3.02
CA ALA A 104 6.74 5.90 -4.05
C ALA A 104 5.21 6.04 -4.00
N HIS A 105 4.60 6.07 -2.81
CA HIS A 105 3.15 6.30 -2.67
C HIS A 105 2.71 7.64 -3.27
N ALA A 106 3.51 8.69 -3.06
CA ALA A 106 3.18 10.04 -3.48
C ALA A 106 3.49 10.32 -4.96
N PHE A 107 4.56 9.72 -5.50
CA PHE A 107 5.13 10.13 -6.80
C PHE A 107 5.13 9.02 -7.87
N ASP A 108 5.05 7.75 -7.49
CA ASP A 108 4.99 6.66 -8.46
C ASP A 108 3.57 6.50 -9.00
N THR A 109 3.32 7.15 -10.13
CA THR A 109 2.02 7.08 -10.83
C THR A 109 1.70 5.71 -11.43
N SER A 110 2.68 4.79 -11.47
CA SER A 110 2.47 3.42 -11.91
C SER A 110 2.01 2.49 -10.78
N ARG A 111 2.11 2.95 -9.52
CA ARG A 111 1.75 2.18 -8.33
C ARG A 111 0.28 2.42 -7.96
N ASP A 112 -0.52 1.36 -7.91
CA ASP A 112 -1.91 1.42 -7.41
C ASP A 112 -1.98 0.90 -5.97
N ASP A 113 -1.68 1.77 -5.01
CA ASP A 113 -1.76 1.43 -3.58
C ASP A 113 -3.19 1.49 -3.01
N HIS A 114 -4.11 2.12 -3.73
CA HIS A 114 -5.48 2.34 -3.29
C HIS A 114 -6.48 1.71 -4.25
N THR A 115 -6.41 0.39 -4.33
CA THR A 115 -7.27 -0.42 -5.20
C THR A 115 -8.76 -0.32 -4.86
N GLN A 116 -9.15 0.40 -3.82
CA GLN A 116 -10.56 0.69 -3.50
C GLN A 116 -11.16 1.79 -4.40
N TYR A 117 -10.36 2.71 -4.94
CA TYR A 117 -10.87 3.79 -5.79
C TYR A 117 -10.86 3.36 -7.26
N LEU A 118 -11.99 3.50 -7.96
CA LEU A 118 -12.04 3.32 -9.41
C LEU A 118 -11.33 4.49 -10.09
N THR A 119 -10.14 4.24 -10.63
CA THR A 119 -9.51 5.15 -11.59
C THR A 119 -10.21 5.05 -12.95
N GLN A 120 -10.03 6.03 -13.83
CA GLN A 120 -10.58 5.97 -15.20
C GLN A 120 -10.17 4.68 -15.91
N ALA A 121 -8.89 4.31 -15.84
CA ALA A 121 -8.38 3.07 -16.42
C ALA A 121 -9.08 1.81 -15.88
N ARG A 122 -9.45 1.79 -14.59
CA ARG A 122 -10.16 0.66 -13.98
C ARG A 122 -11.65 0.66 -14.30
N HIS A 123 -12.25 1.84 -14.45
CA HIS A 123 -13.61 1.98 -14.94
C HIS A 123 -13.70 1.53 -16.41
N ASP A 124 -12.73 1.90 -17.24
CA ASP A 124 -12.66 1.50 -18.65
C ASP A 124 -12.39 -0.01 -18.81
N ALA A 125 -11.64 -0.59 -17.87
CA ALA A 125 -11.46 -2.04 -17.79
C ALA A 125 -12.71 -2.78 -17.27
N THR A 126 -13.71 -2.06 -16.72
CA THR A 126 -14.96 -2.67 -16.28
C THR A 126 -15.88 -2.89 -17.48
N THR A 127 -16.21 -4.16 -17.74
CA THR A 127 -17.21 -4.50 -18.77
C THR A 127 -18.60 -4.13 -18.25
N HIS A 128 -19.20 -3.09 -18.84
CA HIS A 128 -20.55 -2.67 -18.51
C HIS A 128 -21.57 -3.57 -19.21
N THR A 129 -22.35 -4.31 -18.45
CA THR A 129 -23.37 -5.23 -18.97
C THR A 129 -24.76 -4.76 -18.59
N SER A 130 -25.79 -5.28 -19.28
CA SER A 130 -27.19 -4.98 -18.95
C SER A 130 -27.56 -5.37 -17.51
N ALA A 131 -26.89 -6.37 -16.91
CA ALA A 131 -27.11 -6.77 -15.53
C ALA A 131 -26.69 -5.69 -14.50
N MET A 132 -25.90 -4.70 -14.91
CA MET A 132 -25.54 -3.55 -14.08
C MET A 132 -26.60 -2.45 -14.09
N LEU A 133 -27.58 -2.54 -14.98
CA LEU A 133 -28.75 -1.66 -14.99
C LEU A 133 -29.84 -2.31 -14.15
N GLY A 134 -30.37 -1.55 -13.20
CA GLY A 134 -31.57 -1.95 -12.49
C GLY A 134 -32.78 -1.99 -13.43
N THR A 135 -33.81 -2.74 -13.06
CA THR A 135 -35.09 -2.68 -13.77
C THR A 135 -35.58 -1.23 -13.83
N ASP A 136 -36.01 -0.79 -15.02
CA ASP A 136 -36.52 0.55 -15.31
C ASP A 136 -35.56 1.70 -14.94
N SER A 137 -34.25 1.43 -14.81
CA SER A 137 -33.29 2.46 -14.40
C SER A 137 -32.91 3.44 -15.52
N VAL A 138 -33.18 3.10 -16.78
CA VAL A 138 -32.95 3.96 -17.95
C VAL A 138 -34.27 4.64 -18.31
N THR A 139 -34.42 5.89 -17.89
CA THR A 139 -35.58 6.73 -18.18
C THR A 139 -35.28 7.71 -19.32
N SER A 140 -36.27 8.53 -19.71
CA SER A 140 -36.07 9.57 -20.73
C SER A 140 -34.94 10.55 -20.40
N ALA A 141 -34.60 10.74 -19.12
CA ALA A 141 -33.48 11.60 -18.73
C ALA A 141 -32.11 11.04 -19.14
N GLN A 142 -31.97 9.72 -19.27
CA GLN A 142 -30.75 9.06 -19.72
C GLN A 142 -30.68 8.89 -21.25
N ILE A 143 -31.79 9.12 -21.97
CA ILE A 143 -31.88 8.96 -23.42
C ILE A 143 -31.90 10.35 -24.05
N ALA A 144 -30.76 10.79 -24.58
CA ALA A 144 -30.68 12.06 -25.30
C ALA A 144 -31.60 12.06 -26.55
N ALA A 145 -32.00 13.27 -27.00
CA ALA A 145 -32.81 13.40 -28.19
C ALA A 145 -32.12 12.75 -29.41
N ALA A 146 -32.87 11.92 -30.15
CA ALA A 146 -32.38 11.13 -31.28
C ALA A 146 -31.26 10.11 -30.96
N ALA A 147 -31.03 9.76 -29.68
CA ALA A 147 -30.02 8.76 -29.30
C ALA A 147 -30.36 7.33 -29.73
N VAL A 148 -31.64 7.03 -29.96
CA VAL A 148 -32.10 5.72 -30.45
C VAL A 148 -32.37 5.85 -31.95
N GLY A 149 -31.44 5.33 -32.75
CA GLY A 149 -31.50 5.29 -34.21
C GLY A 149 -31.97 3.92 -34.73
N THR A 150 -31.84 3.73 -36.05
CA THR A 150 -32.27 2.49 -36.70
C THR A 150 -31.39 1.29 -36.36
N THR A 151 -30.12 1.48 -36.02
CA THR A 151 -29.23 0.40 -35.57
C THR A 151 -29.60 -0.15 -34.20
N GLU A 152 -30.17 0.68 -33.34
CA GLU A 152 -30.61 0.29 -32.00
C GLU A 152 -32.01 -0.37 -32.01
N ILE A 153 -32.77 -0.19 -33.10
CA ILE A 153 -34.07 -0.82 -33.34
C ILE A 153 -33.91 -1.95 -34.35
N ALA A 154 -33.74 -3.18 -33.86
CA ALA A 154 -33.70 -4.35 -34.73
C ALA A 154 -34.99 -4.51 -35.56
N ASP A 155 -34.89 -5.16 -36.71
CA ASP A 155 -36.04 -5.47 -37.56
C ASP A 155 -37.13 -6.19 -36.77
N ASN A 156 -38.39 -5.75 -36.95
CA ASN A 156 -39.56 -6.23 -36.22
C ASN A 156 -39.52 -6.03 -34.69
N ALA A 157 -38.58 -5.26 -34.13
CA ALA A 157 -38.52 -4.99 -32.69
C ALA A 157 -39.75 -4.20 -32.20
N VAL A 158 -40.36 -3.36 -33.04
CA VAL A 158 -41.61 -2.66 -32.75
C VAL A 158 -42.78 -3.45 -33.34
N THR A 159 -43.38 -4.32 -32.52
CA THR A 159 -44.53 -5.16 -32.89
C THR A 159 -45.84 -4.40 -32.76
N THR A 160 -46.91 -4.91 -33.38
CA THR A 160 -48.26 -4.32 -33.28
C THR A 160 -48.74 -4.13 -31.85
N SER A 161 -48.37 -5.04 -30.93
CA SER A 161 -48.67 -4.92 -29.50
C SER A 161 -47.99 -3.73 -28.79
N LYS A 162 -46.89 -3.21 -29.34
CA LYS A 162 -46.17 -2.03 -28.82
C LYS A 162 -46.71 -0.72 -29.40
N ILE A 163 -47.59 -0.79 -30.39
CA ILE A 163 -48.18 0.37 -31.07
C ILE A 163 -49.63 0.49 -30.60
N ALA A 164 -49.94 1.56 -29.86
CA ALA A 164 -51.31 1.83 -29.48
C ALA A 164 -52.20 2.13 -30.71
N ALA A 165 -53.50 1.84 -30.61
CA ALA A 165 -54.45 2.16 -31.68
C ALA A 165 -54.38 3.66 -32.03
N ALA A 166 -54.33 3.98 -33.32
CA ALA A 166 -54.17 5.33 -33.87
C ALA A 166 -52.87 6.07 -33.47
N ALA A 167 -51.84 5.39 -32.95
CA ALA A 167 -50.55 6.02 -32.62
C ALA A 167 -49.74 6.49 -33.84
N VAL A 168 -49.98 5.90 -35.02
CA VAL A 168 -49.35 6.31 -36.29
C VAL A 168 -50.35 7.16 -37.08
N GLY A 169 -49.97 8.41 -37.39
CA GLY A 169 -50.80 9.35 -38.13
C GLY A 169 -50.74 9.16 -39.64
N SER A 170 -51.67 9.79 -40.36
CA SER A 170 -51.73 9.73 -41.83
C SER A 170 -50.49 10.32 -42.51
N SER A 171 -49.75 11.22 -41.84
CA SER A 171 -48.50 11.80 -42.37
C SER A 171 -47.30 10.87 -42.28
N GLN A 172 -47.39 9.76 -41.54
CA GLN A 172 -46.35 8.74 -41.44
C GLN A 172 -46.58 7.54 -42.38
N ILE A 173 -47.72 7.52 -43.10
CA ILE A 173 -48.11 6.44 -44.02
C ILE A 173 -48.04 7.00 -45.44
N ALA A 174 -47.16 6.42 -46.26
CA ALA A 174 -47.01 6.78 -47.68
C ALA A 174 -48.13 6.20 -48.54
#